data_AF-A0A0G2J0Y8-F1
#
_entry.id   AF-A0A0G2J0Y8-F1
#
_cell.length_a   1.000
_cell.length_b   1.000
_cell.length_c   1.000
_cell.angle_alpha   90.00
_cell.angle_beta   90.00
_cell.angle_gamma   90.00
#
_symmetry.space_group_name_H-M   'P 1'
#
loop_
_entity.id
_entity.type
_entity.pdbx_description
1 polymer ?
#
loop_
_entity_poly.entity_id
_entity_poly.type
_entity_poly.pdbx_seq_one_letter_code
_entity_poly.pdbx_strand_id
1 'polypeptide(L)'
;MSSATSFYDFEALDKKGEPFPLSSLKGKVVLVVNTASKCGFTPQFKGLESLYTSINSAHPDKFTIIGFPCNQFGSQDPGSNDEIQTFCSVNYGVTFPVLGKVDVNGDNAAPLWKWLKTEMPGLMGMKRVKWNFEKFLIGADGKVVQRWASVTKPEGLKGAIEKEIERADKEKAAAVPVEPAAEIPTDPVSQL
;
A
#
# COMPACT_ATOMS: atom_id res chain seq x y z
N MET A 1 -19.69 -7.89 -13.62
CA MET A 1 -18.80 -7.12 -12.73
C MET A 1 -17.40 -7.31 -13.28
N SER A 2 -16.76 -6.27 -13.81
CA SER A 2 -15.37 -6.37 -14.25
C SER A 2 -14.55 -6.88 -13.08
N SER A 3 -13.94 -8.06 -13.24
CA SER A 3 -13.00 -8.60 -12.25
C SER A 3 -11.84 -7.62 -12.17
N ALA A 4 -11.76 -6.86 -11.09
CA ALA A 4 -10.60 -6.02 -10.82
C ALA A 4 -9.33 -6.89 -10.92
N THR A 5 -8.36 -6.42 -11.68
CA THR A 5 -7.10 -7.15 -11.94
C THR A 5 -5.92 -6.51 -11.23
N SER A 6 -6.10 -5.29 -10.73
CA SER A 6 -5.09 -4.49 -10.06
C SER A 6 -5.62 -3.87 -8.77
N PHE A 7 -4.74 -3.67 -7.79
CA PHE A 7 -5.02 -2.88 -6.60
C PHE A 7 -5.56 -1.49 -6.93
N TYR A 8 -5.09 -0.88 -8.02
CA TYR A 8 -5.49 0.46 -8.42
C TYR A 8 -6.88 0.55 -9.07
N ASP A 9 -7.53 -0.58 -9.32
CA ASP A 9 -8.92 -0.63 -9.81
C ASP A 9 -9.93 -0.46 -8.67
N PHE A 10 -9.48 -0.51 -7.41
CA PHE A 10 -10.33 -0.42 -6.23
C PHE A 10 -10.46 1.01 -5.71
N GLU A 11 -11.57 1.22 -5.01
CA GLU A 11 -11.85 2.40 -4.20
C GLU A 11 -12.02 1.98 -2.75
N ALA A 12 -11.47 2.78 -1.84
CA ALA A 12 -11.68 2.67 -0.41
C ALA A 12 -12.51 3.86 0.08
N LEU A 13 -12.90 3.85 1.36
CA LEU A 13 -13.48 5.03 2.01
C LEU A 13 -12.44 5.65 2.94
N ASP A 14 -12.30 6.96 2.87
CA ASP A 14 -11.42 7.71 3.76
C ASP A 14 -12.01 7.83 5.18
N LYS A 15 -11.32 8.56 6.06
CA LYS A 15 -11.76 8.77 7.44
C LYS A 15 -13.11 9.48 7.58
N LYS A 16 -13.54 10.24 6.58
CA LYS A 16 -14.85 10.91 6.53
C LYS A 16 -15.92 10.05 5.87
N GLY A 17 -15.57 8.89 5.34
CA GLY A 17 -16.46 8.04 4.55
C GLY A 17 -16.56 8.48 3.09
N GLU A 18 -15.65 9.34 2.62
CA GLU A 18 -15.60 9.81 1.24
C GLU A 18 -14.79 8.84 0.37
N PRO A 19 -15.12 8.70 -0.93
CA PRO A 19 -14.33 7.93 -1.89
C PRO A 19 -12.84 8.27 -1.88
N PHE A 20 -12.01 7.26 -1.65
CA PHE A 20 -10.56 7.31 -1.78
C PHE A 20 -10.13 6.38 -2.93
N PRO A 21 -9.96 6.89 -4.15
CA PRO A 21 -9.57 6.08 -5.29
C PRO A 21 -8.11 5.64 -5.16
N LEU A 22 -7.87 4.32 -5.14
CA LEU A 22 -6.50 3.79 -5.00
C LEU A 22 -5.66 4.05 -6.25
N SER A 23 -6.29 4.34 -7.39
CA SER A 23 -5.62 4.81 -8.62
C SER A 23 -4.77 6.07 -8.41
N SER A 24 -5.08 6.91 -7.41
CA SER A 24 -4.24 8.05 -7.02
C SER A 24 -2.84 7.67 -6.55
N LEU A 25 -2.63 6.39 -6.19
CA LEU A 25 -1.36 5.84 -5.71
C LEU A 25 -0.61 5.07 -6.79
N LYS A 26 -1.09 5.10 -8.04
CA LYS A 26 -0.50 4.35 -9.15
C LYS A 26 0.97 4.72 -9.35
N GLY A 27 1.81 3.70 -9.51
CA GLY A 27 3.26 3.88 -9.65
C GLY A 27 4.03 3.97 -8.32
N LYS A 28 3.35 3.92 -7.17
CA LYS A 28 3.97 3.82 -5.85
C LYS A 28 3.85 2.38 -5.33
N VAL A 29 4.88 1.90 -4.65
CA VAL A 29 4.79 0.70 -3.82
C VAL A 29 3.91 1.02 -2.61
N VAL A 30 2.96 0.15 -2.28
CA VAL A 30 1.98 0.40 -1.21
C VAL A 30 2.03 -0.72 -0.18
N LEU A 31 2.19 -0.37 1.10
CA LEU A 31 2.01 -1.31 2.21
C LEU A 31 0.60 -1.13 2.81
N VAL A 32 -0.27 -2.10 2.59
CA VAL A 32 -1.64 -2.12 3.14
C VAL A 32 -1.63 -2.84 4.48
N VAL A 33 -2.18 -2.22 5.53
CA VAL A 33 -2.17 -2.77 6.89
C VAL A 33 -3.57 -2.67 7.51
N ASN A 34 -4.12 -3.76 8.04
CA ASN A 34 -5.31 -3.65 8.91
C ASN A 34 -4.87 -3.26 10.32
N THR A 35 -5.43 -2.19 10.88
CA THR A 35 -4.95 -1.59 12.13
C THR A 35 -5.99 -1.67 13.24
N ALA A 36 -5.54 -1.53 14.48
CA ALA A 36 -6.41 -1.37 15.64
C ALA A 36 -5.73 -0.55 16.75
N SER A 37 -6.51 0.23 17.49
CA SER A 37 -6.01 1.14 18.54
C SER A 37 -5.77 0.45 19.89
N LYS A 38 -6.49 -0.63 20.21
CA LYS A 38 -6.44 -1.31 21.52
C LYS A 38 -5.93 -2.74 21.42
N CYS A 39 -4.90 -2.96 20.62
CA CYS A 39 -4.30 -4.26 20.34
C CYS A 39 -2.89 -4.38 20.94
N GLY A 40 -2.47 -5.59 21.34
CA GLY A 40 -1.09 -5.83 21.78
C GLY A 40 -0.03 -5.52 20.71
N PHE A 41 -0.42 -5.45 19.44
CA PHE A 41 0.43 -5.05 18.32
C PHE A 41 0.34 -3.56 17.97
N THR A 42 -0.51 -2.77 18.64
CA THR A 42 -0.61 -1.32 18.43
C THR A 42 0.73 -0.58 18.52
N PRO A 43 1.71 -0.98 19.38
CA PRO A 43 3.05 -0.39 19.34
C PRO A 43 3.77 -0.44 17.99
N GLN A 44 3.36 -1.33 17.07
CA GLN A 44 3.90 -1.38 15.71
C GLN A 44 3.63 -0.11 14.89
N PHE A 45 2.67 0.74 15.28
CA PHE A 45 2.50 2.06 14.63
C PHE A 45 3.80 2.88 14.63
N LYS A 46 4.60 2.83 15.71
CA LYS A 46 5.92 3.51 15.74
C LYS A 46 6.89 2.94 14.72
N GLY A 47 6.93 1.62 14.59
CA GLY A 47 7.78 0.94 13.61
C GLY A 47 7.34 1.21 12.18
N LEU A 48 6.02 1.25 11.93
CA LEU A 48 5.45 1.61 10.63
C LEU A 48 5.77 3.06 10.26
N GLU A 49 5.64 3.99 11.21
CA GLU A 49 5.98 5.41 10.98
C GLU A 49 7.48 5.60 10.71
N SER A 50 8.33 4.92 11.48
CA SER A 50 9.79 4.94 11.28
C SER A 50 10.18 4.37 9.92
N LEU A 51 9.55 3.26 9.52
CA LEU A 51 9.71 2.65 8.21
C LEU A 51 9.26 3.60 7.10
N TYR A 52 8.07 4.19 7.23
CA TYR A 52 7.49 5.12 6.27
C TYR A 52 8.40 6.34 6.04
N THR A 53 8.86 6.96 7.12
CA THR A 53 9.77 8.11 7.07
C THR A 53 11.12 7.72 6.47
N SER A 54 11.70 6.59 6.89
CA SER A 54 13.00 6.14 6.37
C SER A 54 12.94 5.84 4.88
N ILE A 55 11.91 5.15 4.40
CA ILE A 55 11.78 4.84 2.97
C ILE A 55 11.54 6.12 2.16
N ASN A 56 10.66 7.02 2.60
CA ASN A 56 10.38 8.24 1.85
C ASN A 56 11.57 9.23 1.84
N SER A 57 12.44 9.16 2.85
CA SER A 57 13.69 9.94 2.84
C SER A 57 14.70 9.42 1.82
N ALA A 58 14.74 8.10 1.57
CA ALA A 58 15.64 7.48 0.59
C ALA A 58 15.03 7.43 -0.84
N HIS A 59 13.72 7.25 -0.93
CA HIS A 59 12.97 7.04 -2.16
C HIS A 59 11.73 7.97 -2.17
N PRO A 60 11.95 9.28 -2.37
CA PRO A 60 10.87 10.26 -2.31
C PRO A 60 9.79 9.92 -3.34
N ASP A 61 8.54 9.99 -2.91
CA ASP A 61 7.36 9.73 -3.73
C ASP A 61 7.22 8.31 -4.31
N LYS A 62 8.02 7.33 -3.86
CA LYS A 62 7.96 5.95 -4.37
C LYS A 62 7.14 4.99 -3.50
N PHE A 63 6.86 5.36 -2.26
CA PHE A 63 6.27 4.45 -1.28
C PHE A 63 5.19 5.11 -0.43
N THR A 64 4.17 4.34 -0.06
CA THR A 64 3.23 4.75 0.99
C THR A 64 2.74 3.58 1.83
N ILE A 65 2.23 3.89 3.03
CA ILE A 65 1.49 2.95 3.88
C ILE A 65 0.03 3.39 3.91
N ILE A 66 -0.90 2.44 3.84
CA ILE A 66 -2.32 2.70 4.09
C ILE A 66 -2.79 1.85 5.27
N GLY A 67 -3.17 2.53 6.35
CA GLY A 67 -3.82 1.92 7.49
C GLY A 67 -5.34 1.80 7.29
N PHE A 68 -5.88 0.60 7.49
CA PHE A 68 -7.31 0.32 7.46
C PHE A 68 -7.77 -0.11 8.86
N PRO A 69 -8.38 0.79 9.63
CA PRO A 69 -8.94 0.44 10.93
C PRO A 69 -9.95 -0.71 10.81
N CYS A 70 -9.90 -1.67 11.72
CA CYS A 70 -10.78 -2.83 11.70
C CYS A 70 -11.15 -3.30 13.11
N ASN A 71 -12.45 -3.44 13.37
CA ASN A 71 -12.94 -3.84 14.69
C ASN A 71 -13.29 -5.34 14.81
N GLN A 72 -13.00 -6.15 13.77
CA GLN A 72 -13.38 -7.56 13.70
C GLN A 72 -12.54 -8.48 14.61
N PHE A 73 -11.46 -7.97 15.21
CA PHE A 73 -10.50 -8.75 15.99
C PHE A 73 -10.50 -8.29 17.44
N GLY A 74 -11.20 -9.05 18.29
CA GLY A 74 -11.32 -8.77 19.72
C GLY A 74 -11.98 -7.42 20.06
N SER A 75 -12.72 -6.83 19.11
CA SER A 75 -13.32 -5.50 19.23
C SER A 75 -12.31 -4.42 19.69
N GLN A 76 -11.08 -4.51 19.16
CA GLN A 76 -9.94 -3.69 19.56
C GLN A 76 -9.86 -2.33 18.85
N ASP A 77 -10.85 -1.98 18.03
CA ASP A 77 -10.95 -0.66 17.40
C ASP A 77 -12.40 -0.14 17.38
N PRO A 78 -13.05 -0.02 18.55
CA PRO A 78 -14.49 0.26 18.61
C PRO A 78 -14.82 1.72 18.27
N GLY A 79 -13.82 2.62 18.33
CA GLY A 79 -14.01 4.05 18.16
C GLY A 79 -14.50 4.47 16.77
N SER A 80 -14.93 5.72 16.66
CA SER A 80 -15.22 6.38 15.39
C SER A 80 -13.94 6.62 14.59
N ASN A 81 -14.07 6.93 13.31
CA ASN A 81 -12.91 7.26 12.48
C ASN A 81 -12.11 8.43 13.09
N ASP A 82 -12.78 9.48 13.60
CA ASP A 82 -12.10 10.64 14.21
C ASP A 82 -11.33 10.27 15.48
N GLU A 83 -11.89 9.41 16.32
CA GLU A 83 -11.21 8.90 17.53
C GLU A 83 -9.96 8.09 17.16
N ILE A 84 -10.08 7.24 16.13
CA ILE A 84 -8.96 6.41 15.64
C ILE A 84 -7.84 7.27 15.07
N GLN A 85 -8.19 8.29 14.28
CA GLN A 85 -7.22 9.23 13.68
C GLN A 85 -6.47 10.00 14.75
N THR A 86 -7.22 10.55 15.70
CA THR A 86 -6.65 11.26 16.87
C THR A 86 -5.74 10.33 17.64
N PHE A 87 -6.17 9.09 17.88
CA PHE A 87 -5.36 8.11 18.59
C PHE A 87 -4.02 7.83 17.87
N CYS A 88 -4.05 7.56 16.56
CA CYS A 88 -2.85 7.25 15.79
C CYS A 88 -1.88 8.43 15.72
N SER A 89 -2.39 9.65 15.52
CA SER A 89 -1.56 10.86 15.45
C SER A 89 -0.98 11.23 16.82
N VAL A 90 -1.82 11.35 17.86
CA VAL A 90 -1.40 11.83 19.18
C VAL A 90 -0.48 10.85 19.90
N ASN A 91 -0.77 9.55 19.84
CA ASN A 91 -0.02 8.56 20.63
C ASN A 91 1.19 7.97 19.89
N TYR A 92 1.19 8.03 18.57
CA TYR A 92 2.18 7.34 17.73
C TYR A 92 2.83 8.22 16.67
N GLY A 93 2.36 9.46 16.47
CA GLY A 93 2.92 10.37 15.47
C GLY A 93 2.73 9.90 14.04
N VAL A 94 1.71 9.07 13.78
CA VAL A 94 1.47 8.49 12.45
C VAL A 94 1.19 9.61 11.44
N THR A 95 1.96 9.64 10.36
CA THR A 95 1.83 10.60 9.25
C THR A 95 1.36 9.99 7.95
N PHE A 96 1.45 8.65 7.82
CA PHE A 96 0.87 7.95 6.67
C PHE A 96 -0.67 7.92 6.71
N PRO A 97 -1.34 7.79 5.55
CA PRO A 97 -2.80 7.73 5.49
C PRO A 97 -3.39 6.58 6.31
N VAL A 98 -4.25 6.92 7.27
CA VAL A 98 -5.19 5.99 7.89
C VAL A 98 -6.56 6.30 7.31
N LEU A 99 -7.27 5.30 6.77
CA LEU A 99 -8.54 5.48 6.09
C LEU A 99 -9.73 5.22 7.03
N GLY A 100 -10.92 5.09 6.46
CA GLY A 100 -12.13 4.73 7.19
C GLY A 100 -12.11 3.29 7.65
N LYS A 101 -12.80 3.01 8.76
CA LYS A 101 -12.95 1.67 9.31
C LYS A 101 -13.62 0.73 8.31
N VAL A 102 -13.12 -0.49 8.22
CA VAL A 102 -13.57 -1.47 7.23
C VAL A 102 -13.60 -2.89 7.80
N ASP A 103 -14.50 -3.70 7.25
CA ASP A 103 -14.50 -5.14 7.46
C ASP A 103 -13.52 -5.79 6.48
N VAL A 104 -12.64 -6.64 6.99
CA VAL A 104 -11.62 -7.35 6.20
C VAL A 104 -11.97 -8.82 5.99
N ASN A 105 -12.89 -9.37 6.78
CA ASN A 105 -13.38 -10.75 6.74
C ASN A 105 -14.91 -10.83 6.68
N GLY A 106 -15.41 -12.00 6.27
CA GLY A 106 -16.85 -12.27 6.14
C GLY A 106 -17.49 -11.71 4.88
N ASP A 107 -18.81 -11.81 4.81
CA ASP A 107 -19.59 -11.41 3.63
C ASP A 107 -19.57 -9.90 3.41
N ASN A 108 -19.47 -9.13 4.50
CA ASN A 108 -19.36 -7.69 4.49
C ASN A 108 -17.92 -7.19 4.27
N ALA A 109 -16.95 -8.08 4.06
CA ALA A 109 -15.59 -7.65 3.78
C ALA A 109 -15.54 -6.76 2.54
N ALA A 110 -14.82 -5.66 2.63
CA ALA A 110 -14.67 -4.75 1.49
C ALA A 110 -14.06 -5.48 0.28
N PRO A 111 -14.46 -5.12 -0.96
CA PRO A 111 -14.00 -5.78 -2.17
C PRO A 111 -12.47 -5.89 -2.27
N LEU A 112 -11.76 -4.81 -1.93
CA LEU A 112 -10.29 -4.80 -1.86
C LEU A 112 -9.76 -5.93 -0.97
N TRP A 113 -10.28 -6.09 0.24
CA TRP A 113 -9.81 -7.11 1.18
C TRP A 113 -10.13 -8.53 0.74
N LYS A 114 -11.28 -8.74 0.08
CA LYS A 114 -11.60 -10.05 -0.54
C LYS A 114 -10.59 -10.39 -1.65
N TRP A 115 -10.23 -9.41 -2.45
CA TRP A 115 -9.25 -9.55 -3.53
C TRP A 115 -7.83 -9.80 -2.99
N LEU A 116 -7.31 -8.95 -2.08
CA LEU A 116 -5.99 -9.11 -1.47
C LEU A 116 -5.75 -10.51 -0.90
N LYS A 117 -6.74 -11.02 -0.15
CA LYS A 117 -6.70 -12.36 0.45
C LYS A 117 -6.76 -13.49 -0.58
N THR A 118 -7.30 -13.24 -1.76
CA THR A 118 -7.37 -14.21 -2.86
C THR A 118 -6.07 -14.22 -3.65
N GLU A 119 -5.52 -13.05 -3.98
CA GLU A 119 -4.24 -12.92 -4.68
C GLU A 119 -3.07 -13.45 -3.86
N MET A 120 -3.05 -13.17 -2.56
CA MET A 120 -2.01 -13.62 -1.66
C MET A 120 -2.63 -14.30 -0.43
N PRO A 121 -3.00 -15.58 -0.52
CA PRO A 121 -3.42 -16.32 0.66
C PRO A 121 -2.27 -16.42 1.68
N GLY A 122 -2.61 -16.52 2.95
CA GLY A 122 -1.65 -16.77 4.01
C GLY A 122 -1.14 -18.21 3.99
N LEU A 123 -0.41 -18.56 5.06
CA LEU A 123 0.17 -19.89 5.23
C LEU A 123 -0.88 -21.00 5.03
N MET A 124 -0.49 -22.08 4.33
CA MET A 124 -1.37 -23.20 3.99
C MET A 124 -2.64 -22.80 3.21
N GLY A 125 -2.58 -21.73 2.40
CA GLY A 125 -3.70 -21.30 1.57
C GLY A 125 -4.81 -20.57 2.34
N MET A 126 -4.61 -20.26 3.63
CA MET A 126 -5.61 -19.57 4.44
C MET A 126 -5.83 -18.14 3.96
N LYS A 127 -6.97 -17.88 3.33
CA LYS A 127 -7.33 -16.54 2.85
C LYS A 127 -7.62 -15.57 3.98
N ARG A 128 -8.31 -16.01 5.04
CA ARG A 128 -8.78 -15.16 6.16
C ARG A 128 -7.64 -14.35 6.79
N VAL A 129 -7.88 -13.06 7.05
CA VAL A 129 -6.97 -12.25 7.88
C VAL A 129 -7.08 -12.76 9.31
N LYS A 130 -5.95 -13.11 9.93
CA LYS A 130 -5.96 -13.82 11.22
C LYS A 130 -6.08 -12.89 12.41
N TRP A 131 -5.49 -11.70 12.32
CA TRP A 131 -5.47 -10.74 13.43
C TRP A 131 -5.19 -9.31 12.94
N ASN A 132 -5.22 -8.34 13.86
CA ASN A 132 -4.77 -6.98 13.63
C ASN A 132 -3.30 -6.94 13.19
N PHE A 133 -2.92 -5.94 12.40
CA PHE A 133 -1.58 -5.71 11.89
C PHE A 133 -1.07 -6.78 10.91
N GLU A 134 -1.95 -7.41 10.15
CA GLU A 134 -1.54 -8.14 8.96
C GLU A 134 -1.20 -7.14 7.84
N LYS A 135 -0.20 -7.45 7.01
CA LYS A 135 0.29 -6.52 5.99
C LYS A 135 0.33 -7.17 4.61
N PHE A 136 0.01 -6.38 3.58
CA PHE A 136 0.16 -6.76 2.18
C PHE A 136 1.05 -5.74 1.46
N LEU A 137 2.06 -6.20 0.74
CA LEU A 137 2.85 -5.38 -0.15
C LEU A 137 2.23 -5.38 -1.54
N ILE A 138 2.01 -4.21 -2.08
CA ILE A 138 1.52 -3.99 -3.44
C ILE A 138 2.64 -3.34 -4.25
N GLY A 139 2.94 -3.91 -5.41
CA GLY A 139 3.91 -3.35 -6.35
C GLY A 139 3.39 -2.08 -7.01
N ALA A 140 4.29 -1.32 -7.63
CA ALA A 140 3.94 -0.10 -8.37
C ALA A 140 3.05 -0.36 -9.61
N ASP A 141 2.96 -1.60 -10.05
CA ASP A 141 2.03 -2.10 -11.10
C ASP A 141 0.66 -2.54 -10.54
N GLY A 142 0.50 -2.49 -9.22
CA GLY A 142 -0.74 -2.79 -8.52
C GLY A 142 -0.96 -4.27 -8.24
N LYS A 143 0.05 -5.13 -8.46
CA LYS A 143 -0.02 -6.56 -8.08
C LYS A 143 0.31 -6.76 -6.61
N VAL A 144 -0.27 -7.80 -5.99
CA VAL A 144 0.10 -8.20 -4.63
C VAL A 144 1.42 -8.97 -4.67
N VAL A 145 2.44 -8.44 -4.02
CA VAL A 145 3.81 -8.97 -4.04
C VAL A 145 4.06 -9.89 -2.84
N GLN A 146 3.58 -9.50 -1.66
CA GLN A 146 3.85 -10.23 -0.43
C GLN A 146 2.77 -10.01 0.62
N ARG A 147 2.67 -10.94 1.57
CA ARG A 147 1.79 -10.86 2.75
C ARG A 147 2.56 -11.26 4.00
N TRP A 148 2.37 -10.52 5.09
CA TRP A 148 3.00 -10.79 6.38
C TRP A 148 1.98 -10.87 7.50
N ALA A 149 2.19 -11.83 8.41
CA ALA A 149 1.40 -12.00 9.61
C ALA A 149 1.66 -10.88 10.63
N SER A 150 0.76 -10.74 11.60
CA SER A 150 0.82 -9.74 12.68
C SER A 150 2.13 -9.73 13.47
N VAL A 151 2.77 -10.90 13.63
CA VAL A 151 4.02 -11.05 14.38
C VAL A 151 5.24 -10.51 13.62
N THR A 152 5.15 -10.32 12.31
CA THR A 152 6.24 -9.73 11.53
C THR A 152 6.36 -8.24 11.87
N LYS A 153 7.51 -7.85 12.41
CA LYS A 153 7.76 -6.48 12.81
C LYS A 153 8.00 -5.57 11.59
N PRO A 154 7.58 -4.29 11.64
CA PRO A 154 7.74 -3.34 10.53
C PRO A 154 9.19 -3.19 10.03
N GLU A 155 10.17 -3.25 10.93
CA GLU A 155 11.58 -3.07 10.58
C GLU A 155 12.08 -4.15 9.63
N GLY A 156 11.55 -5.37 9.74
CA GLY A 156 11.88 -6.49 8.85
C GLY A 156 11.30 -6.36 7.45
N LEU A 157 10.44 -5.38 7.18
CA LEU A 157 9.80 -5.18 5.87
C LEU A 157 10.66 -4.32 4.92
N LYS A 158 11.60 -3.55 5.47
CA LYS A 158 12.36 -2.52 4.74
C LYS A 158 13.00 -3.05 3.45
N GLY A 159 13.77 -4.14 3.55
CA GLY A 159 14.47 -4.69 2.39
C GLY A 159 13.54 -5.22 1.30
N ALA A 160 12.36 -5.74 1.66
CA ALA A 160 11.38 -6.18 0.66
C ALA A 160 10.74 -4.98 -0.07
N ILE A 161 10.49 -3.89 0.64
CA ILE A 161 9.95 -2.65 0.08
C ILE A 161 10.97 -2.00 -0.86
N GLU A 162 12.22 -1.84 -0.43
CA GLU A 162 13.28 -1.24 -1.25
C GLU A 162 13.52 -2.05 -2.52
N LYS A 163 13.58 -3.38 -2.41
CA LYS A 163 13.70 -4.28 -3.58
C LYS A 163 12.56 -4.08 -4.58
N GLU A 164 11.35 -3.89 -4.09
CA GLU A 164 10.17 -3.70 -4.95
C GLU A 164 10.18 -2.31 -5.62
N ILE A 165 10.65 -1.27 -4.92
CA ILE A 165 10.88 0.05 -5.51
C ILE A 165 11.93 -0.04 -6.63
N GLU A 166 13.06 -0.70 -6.38
CA GLU A 166 14.12 -0.88 -7.38
C GLU A 166 13.64 -1.68 -8.60
N ARG A 167 12.80 -2.71 -8.38
CA ARG A 167 12.16 -3.45 -9.48
C ARG A 167 11.33 -2.52 -10.35
N ALA A 168 10.47 -1.72 -9.73
CA ALA A 168 9.60 -0.77 -10.42
C ALA A 168 10.40 0.28 -11.22
N ASP A 169 11.51 0.78 -10.66
CA ASP A 169 12.37 1.74 -11.35
C ASP A 169 13.06 1.12 -12.57
N LYS A 170 13.54 -0.12 -12.47
CA LYS A 170 14.12 -0.86 -13.60
C LYS A 170 13.10 -1.12 -14.71
N GLU A 171 11.87 -1.51 -14.35
CA GLU A 171 10.79 -1.72 -15.31
C GLU A 171 10.38 -0.42 -16.00
N LYS A 172 10.32 0.69 -15.25
CA LYS A 172 10.04 2.01 -15.82
C LYS A 172 11.15 2.45 -16.78
N ALA A 173 12.42 2.24 -16.42
CA ALA A 173 13.55 2.58 -17.29
C ALA A 173 13.57 1.75 -18.58
N ALA A 174 13.25 0.45 -18.50
CA ALA A 174 13.16 -0.44 -19.66
C ALA A 174 11.97 -0.11 -20.58
N ALA A 175 10.94 0.54 -20.07
CA ALA A 175 9.75 0.93 -20.82
C ALA A 175 9.87 2.29 -21.54
N VAL A 176 10.95 3.05 -21.33
CA VAL A 176 11.19 4.30 -22.08
C VAL A 176 11.69 3.95 -23.50
N PRO A 177 10.97 4.32 -24.57
CA PRO A 177 11.45 4.10 -25.93
C PRO A 177 12.76 4.86 -26.15
N VAL A 178 13.78 4.19 -26.69
CA VAL A 178 14.98 4.87 -27.20
C VAL A 178 14.53 5.69 -28.40
N GLU A 179 14.50 7.03 -28.28
CA GLU A 179 14.24 7.91 -29.43
C GLU A 179 15.27 7.59 -30.53
N PRO A 180 14.83 7.39 -31.79
CA PRO A 180 15.77 7.26 -32.89
C PRO A 180 16.58 8.56 -32.99
N ALA A 181 17.91 8.42 -33.04
CA ALA A 181 18.82 9.54 -33.21
C ALA A 181 18.36 10.40 -34.39
N ALA A 182 18.15 11.69 -34.15
CA ALA A 182 17.76 12.65 -35.17
C ALA A 182 18.73 12.55 -36.35
N GLU A 183 18.21 12.25 -37.55
CA GLU A 183 18.96 12.34 -38.79
C GLU A 183 19.48 13.76 -38.93
N ILE A 184 20.81 13.89 -39.01
CA ILE A 184 21.51 15.15 -39.27
C ILE A 184 21.03 15.63 -40.64
N PRO A 185 20.40 16.82 -40.76
CA PRO A 185 20.03 17.36 -42.06
C PRO A 185 21.29 17.52 -42.89
N THR A 186 21.41 16.77 -43.99
CA THR A 186 22.43 17.03 -44.99
C THR A 186 22.02 18.29 -45.75
N ASP A 187 22.67 19.41 -45.45
CA ASP A 187 22.51 20.65 -46.20
C ASP A 187 22.78 20.39 -47.69
N PRO A 188 21.89 20.83 -48.61
CA PRO A 188 22.19 20.77 -50.03
C PRO A 188 23.28 21.80 -50.33
N VAL A 189 24.44 21.28 -50.74
CA VAL A 189 25.53 22.06 -51.32
C VAL A 189 24.99 22.90 -52.48
N SER A 190 25.16 24.22 -52.32
CA SER A 190 25.12 25.27 -53.33
C SER A 190 25.40 24.78 -54.75
N GLN A 191 24.45 25.08 -55.66
CA GLN A 191 24.75 25.24 -57.08
C GLN A 191 24.34 26.65 -57.53
N LEU A 192 25.33 27.29 -58.17
CA LEU A 192 25.33 28.52 -58.98
C LEU A 192 25.51 29.85 -58.26
#